data_AF-A0A2Z6QDC4-F1
#
_entry.id   AF-A0A2Z6QDC4-F1
#
_cell.length_a   1.000
_cell.length_b   1.000
_cell.length_c   1.000
_cell.angle_alpha   90.00
_cell.angle_beta   90.00
_cell.angle_gamma   90.00
#
_symmetry.space_group_name_H-M   'P 1'
#
loop_
_entity.id
_entity.type
_entity.pdbx_description
1 polymer ?
#
loop_
_entity_poly.entity_id
_entity_poly.type
_entity_poly.pdbx_seq_one_letter_code
_entity_poly.pdbx_strand_id
1 'polypeptide(L)'
;MTHNIVDQHRTNGNDAIKNKDYIKAWEEYTKGLEITPEDPVLWSNRSFACLKAGFPELAMMDAYRVMNLCNQDNIKNNESLRTLYQKGNFRYAESLTALGLPRLAESAFNIIINDKLIKDVDRKKAMDRKLKLSKILSEQNHYMIREVQKGHEKFLITEEDVGFYKFDGKYPWDNRPDERIKESNLLKLQHKLDLISNNKLKLDFVKFSGDDENPLIQLGVISKVDFKIEDIIMEEDPFLTIHNHYNLRCDYCFHLLNEKSSIDDNSDEYPIEYPCPNLSCEESFCNEKCYNLAKDLYHNEICGKILDDLIDYLQRKRGDVKNNNILFILKLFAIAKKRNICPLDIEEIKHFTRHHSTPHNLENHELWDADFEKIYLEILKILDISIYDLNFDFWIFITLIATIGTNAFGGPAIDQTVHDTAAIFPLISLFNHNCKNNIEGQLYLQEWPKSIQDPIPAVYKVLRKTLRSIGCHSYRMTMIANNDIKKGDQLFLSYCNPNYNKKARHRQLLRTYGFLCYCNRCKGESDGYKPLPIAWCLYFPDDERGKNLLDR
;
A
#
# COMPACT_ATOMS: atom_id res chain seq x y z
N MET A 1 9.56 39.47 -4.32
CA MET A 1 8.76 38.88 -5.42
C MET A 1 8.08 37.59 -5.00
N THR A 2 8.77 36.66 -4.32
CA THR A 2 8.22 35.39 -3.82
C THR A 2 7.01 35.53 -2.89
N HIS A 3 7.03 36.46 -1.93
CA HIS A 3 5.89 36.70 -1.01
C HIS A 3 4.59 37.07 -1.77
N ASN A 4 4.70 37.80 -2.88
CA ASN A 4 3.54 38.19 -3.69
C ASN A 4 2.95 36.97 -4.43
N ILE A 5 3.79 36.03 -4.87
CA ILE A 5 3.35 34.80 -5.54
C ILE A 5 2.62 33.88 -4.56
N VAL A 6 3.15 33.71 -3.34
CA VAL A 6 2.52 32.90 -2.29
C VAL A 6 1.16 33.47 -1.89
N ASP A 7 1.07 34.80 -1.71
CA ASP A 7 -0.21 35.46 -1.42
C ASP A 7 -1.22 35.33 -2.55
N GLN A 8 -0.76 35.34 -3.80
CA GLN A 8 -1.62 35.11 -4.97
C GLN A 8 -2.20 33.71 -4.95
N HIS A 9 -1.39 32.67 -4.75
CA HIS A 9 -1.86 31.28 -4.61
C HIS A 9 -2.83 31.12 -3.44
N ARG A 10 -2.52 31.73 -2.30
CA ARG A 10 -3.42 31.75 -1.14
C ARG A 10 -4.77 32.40 -1.47
N THR A 11 -4.77 33.50 -2.23
CA THR A 11 -5.97 34.22 -2.66
C THR A 11 -6.79 33.40 -3.64
N ASN A 12 -6.15 32.84 -4.66
CA ASN A 12 -6.78 31.96 -5.65
C ASN A 12 -7.44 30.75 -4.98
N GLY A 13 -6.73 30.11 -4.04
CA GLY A 13 -7.26 28.99 -3.28
C GLY A 13 -8.48 29.39 -2.44
N ASN A 14 -8.45 30.56 -1.79
CA ASN A 14 -9.59 31.07 -1.02
C ASN A 14 -10.82 31.35 -1.91
N ASP A 15 -10.60 31.86 -3.13
CA ASP A 15 -11.69 32.08 -4.09
C ASP A 15 -12.25 30.76 -4.63
N ALA A 16 -11.40 29.76 -4.85
CA ALA A 16 -11.84 28.40 -5.19
C ALA A 16 -12.68 27.78 -4.05
N ILE A 17 -12.31 27.97 -2.78
CA ILE A 17 -13.13 27.58 -1.63
C ILE A 17 -14.52 28.24 -1.66
N LYS A 18 -14.60 29.55 -1.93
CA LYS A 18 -15.90 30.27 -2.02
C LYS A 18 -16.78 29.69 -3.14
N ASN A 19 -16.15 29.28 -4.25
CA ASN A 19 -16.82 28.65 -5.38
C ASN A 19 -17.09 27.14 -5.18
N LYS A 20 -16.74 26.58 -4.00
CA LYS A 20 -16.83 25.15 -3.68
C LYS A 20 -16.01 24.24 -4.60
N ASP A 21 -15.01 24.79 -5.28
CA ASP A 21 -14.03 24.06 -6.08
C ASP A 21 -12.85 23.66 -5.17
N TYR A 22 -13.06 22.60 -4.40
CA TYR A 22 -12.10 22.18 -3.38
C TYR A 22 -10.82 21.56 -3.96
N ILE A 23 -10.89 20.95 -5.15
CA ILE A 23 -9.72 20.38 -5.84
C ILE A 23 -8.81 21.50 -6.31
N LYS A 24 -9.36 22.51 -7.00
CA LYS A 24 -8.58 23.68 -7.38
C LYS A 24 -8.01 24.44 -6.18
N ALA A 25 -8.76 24.52 -5.08
CA ALA A 25 -8.25 25.09 -3.84
C ALA A 25 -7.02 24.33 -3.33
N TRP A 26 -7.09 22.98 -3.31
CA TRP A 26 -5.97 22.13 -2.94
C TRP A 26 -4.74 22.36 -3.82
N GLU A 27 -4.92 22.45 -5.14
CA GLU A 27 -3.83 22.70 -6.09
C GLU A 27 -3.16 24.05 -5.85
N GLU A 28 -3.94 25.12 -5.67
CA GLU A 28 -3.39 26.45 -5.42
C GLU A 28 -2.64 26.53 -4.08
N TYR A 29 -3.18 25.93 -3.01
CA TYR A 29 -2.45 25.88 -1.74
C TYR A 29 -1.17 25.06 -1.85
N THR A 30 -1.19 23.95 -2.60
CA THR A 30 0.01 23.11 -2.83
C THR A 30 1.10 23.89 -3.57
N LYS A 31 0.76 24.65 -4.63
CA LYS A 31 1.71 25.55 -5.30
C LYS A 31 2.32 26.60 -4.37
N GLY A 32 1.53 27.12 -3.42
CA GLY A 32 2.05 28.00 -2.37
C GLY A 32 3.04 27.29 -1.46
N LEU A 33 2.72 26.04 -1.05
CA LEU A 33 3.56 25.22 -0.19
C LEU A 33 4.86 24.77 -0.86
N GLU A 34 4.89 24.61 -2.20
CA GLU A 34 6.14 24.39 -2.94
C GLU A 34 7.15 25.54 -2.76
N ILE A 35 6.66 26.76 -2.51
CA ILE A 35 7.50 27.96 -2.29
C ILE A 35 7.79 28.17 -0.81
N THR A 36 6.78 27.95 0.05
CA THR A 36 6.89 28.09 1.52
C THR A 36 6.37 26.83 2.22
N PRO A 37 7.19 25.77 2.31
CA PRO A 37 6.75 24.46 2.81
C PRO A 37 6.29 24.47 4.26
N GLU A 38 6.75 25.43 5.07
CA GLU A 38 6.41 25.54 6.50
C GLU A 38 5.37 26.65 6.78
N ASP A 39 4.52 27.01 5.82
CA ASP A 39 3.45 28.00 6.03
C ASP A 39 2.22 27.37 6.71
N PRO A 40 1.95 27.68 8.00
CA PRO A 40 0.83 27.07 8.72
C PRO A 40 -0.54 27.54 8.22
N VAL A 41 -0.65 28.69 7.55
CA VAL A 41 -1.89 29.18 6.95
C VAL A 41 -2.24 28.35 5.73
N LEU A 42 -1.28 28.08 4.85
CA LEU A 42 -1.50 27.26 3.66
C LEU A 42 -1.85 25.82 4.03
N TRP A 43 -1.14 25.20 4.96
CA TRP A 43 -1.50 23.86 5.48
C TRP A 43 -2.90 23.84 6.09
N SER A 44 -3.25 24.86 6.88
CA SER A 44 -4.57 25.00 7.48
C SER A 44 -5.65 25.11 6.41
N ASN A 45 -5.41 25.87 5.35
CA ASN A 45 -6.36 26.03 4.25
C ASN A 45 -6.46 24.77 3.39
N ARG A 46 -5.35 24.06 3.13
CA ARG A 46 -5.33 22.80 2.40
C ARG A 46 -6.03 21.67 3.16
N SER A 47 -5.81 21.58 4.47
CA SER A 47 -6.57 20.68 5.36
C SER A 47 -8.09 20.89 5.24
N PHE A 48 -8.53 22.14 5.20
CA PHE A 48 -9.95 22.45 4.99
C PHE A 48 -10.45 22.03 3.60
N ALA A 49 -9.68 22.29 2.55
CA ALA A 49 -10.00 21.88 1.19
C ALA A 49 -10.16 20.35 1.10
N CYS A 50 -9.20 19.58 1.63
CA CYS A 50 -9.24 18.12 1.69
C CYS A 50 -10.51 17.62 2.41
N LEU A 51 -10.82 18.15 3.59
CA LEU A 51 -11.98 17.71 4.36
C LEU A 51 -13.30 18.00 3.63
N LYS A 52 -13.36 19.12 2.89
CA LYS A 52 -14.54 19.46 2.07
C LYS A 52 -14.63 18.70 0.76
N ALA A 53 -13.49 18.28 0.21
CA ALA A 53 -13.41 17.42 -0.96
C ALA A 53 -13.76 15.94 -0.65
N GLY A 54 -13.84 15.55 0.62
CA GLY A 54 -14.10 14.17 1.03
C GLY A 54 -12.83 13.33 1.16
N PHE A 55 -11.68 13.95 1.39
CA PHE A 55 -10.39 13.30 1.67
C PHE A 55 -9.99 13.54 3.13
N PRO A 56 -10.70 12.94 4.10
CA PRO A 56 -10.43 13.16 5.52
C PRO A 56 -9.05 12.67 5.95
N GLU A 57 -8.50 11.63 5.32
CA GLU A 57 -7.15 11.13 5.56
C GLU A 57 -6.08 12.19 5.28
N LEU A 58 -6.23 12.95 4.19
CA LEU A 58 -5.32 14.03 3.83
C LEU A 58 -5.52 15.26 4.72
N ALA A 59 -6.79 15.55 5.06
CA ALA A 59 -7.14 16.65 5.96
C ALA A 59 -6.56 16.46 7.36
N MET A 60 -6.57 15.21 7.86
CA MET A 60 -5.99 14.80 9.13
C MET A 60 -4.48 15.07 9.15
N MET A 61 -3.74 14.60 8.15
CA MET A 61 -2.29 14.79 8.11
C MET A 61 -1.91 16.27 7.93
N ASP A 62 -2.63 17.03 7.09
CA ASP A 62 -2.42 18.47 6.96
C ASP A 62 -2.74 19.21 8.27
N ALA A 63 -3.76 18.78 9.01
CA ALA A 63 -4.06 19.33 10.33
C ALA A 63 -2.95 19.02 11.35
N TYR A 64 -2.37 17.83 11.32
CA TYR A 64 -1.20 17.48 12.12
C TYR A 64 -0.02 18.40 11.83
N ARG A 65 0.29 18.66 10.56
CA ARG A 65 1.35 19.62 10.15
C ARG A 65 1.12 21.01 10.73
N VAL A 66 -0.12 21.50 10.73
CA VAL A 66 -0.46 22.79 11.37
C VAL A 66 -0.18 22.75 12.87
N MET A 67 -0.58 21.68 13.57
CA MET A 67 -0.34 21.53 15.00
C MET A 67 1.15 21.45 15.34
N ASN A 68 1.95 20.81 14.47
CA ASN A 68 3.39 20.72 14.61
C ASN A 68 4.08 22.09 14.46
N LEU A 69 3.73 22.86 13.41
CA LEU A 69 4.24 24.23 13.20
C LEU A 69 3.80 25.19 14.32
N CYS A 70 2.55 25.07 14.77
CA CYS A 70 1.93 25.93 15.78
C CYS A 70 1.98 25.31 17.17
N ASN A 71 3.11 24.71 17.57
CA ASN A 71 3.22 24.07 18.88
C ASN A 71 3.01 25.07 20.06
N GLN A 72 2.79 24.52 21.26
CA GLN A 72 2.41 25.32 22.45
C GLN A 72 3.40 26.43 22.81
N ASP A 73 4.69 26.27 22.50
CA ASP A 73 5.71 27.28 22.78
C ASP A 73 5.62 28.46 21.81
N ASN A 74 5.33 28.19 20.54
CA ASN A 74 5.19 29.22 19.50
C ASN A 74 3.89 30.04 19.63
N ILE A 75 2.82 29.46 20.18
CA ILE A 75 1.49 30.11 20.21
C ILE A 75 1.21 30.96 21.46
N LYS A 76 2.02 30.86 22.53
CA LYS A 76 1.79 31.58 23.80
C LYS A 76 1.61 33.09 23.58
N ASN A 77 2.40 33.68 22.69
CA ASN A 77 2.43 35.13 22.44
C ASN A 77 1.92 35.53 21.04
N ASN A 78 1.30 34.62 20.28
CA ASN A 78 0.84 34.90 18.91
C ASN A 78 -0.61 34.45 18.71
N GLU A 79 -1.55 35.40 18.70
CA GLU A 79 -2.98 35.11 18.54
C GLU A 79 -3.31 34.45 17.18
N SER A 80 -2.58 34.82 16.12
CA SER A 80 -2.78 34.26 14.78
C SER A 80 -2.40 32.78 14.75
N LEU A 81 -1.22 32.43 15.29
CA LEU A 81 -0.79 31.03 15.39
C LEU A 81 -1.68 30.21 16.34
N ARG A 82 -2.15 30.82 17.44
CA ARG A 82 -3.12 30.18 18.35
C ARG A 82 -4.43 29.84 17.63
N THR A 83 -4.91 30.74 16.77
CA THR A 83 -6.10 30.50 15.94
C THR A 83 -5.87 29.36 14.94
N LEU A 84 -4.68 29.28 14.34
CA LEU A 84 -4.33 28.18 13.43
C LEU A 84 -4.22 26.85 14.16
N TYR A 85 -3.57 26.81 15.32
CA TYR A 85 -3.48 25.63 16.19
C TYR A 85 -4.86 25.10 16.58
N GLN A 86 -5.79 25.99 16.95
CA GLN A 86 -7.19 25.65 17.23
C GLN A 86 -7.88 25.02 16.02
N LYS A 87 -7.74 25.64 14.84
CA LYS A 87 -8.30 25.11 13.59
C LYS A 87 -7.70 23.74 13.23
N GLY A 88 -6.40 23.56 13.45
CA GLY A 88 -5.69 22.29 13.26
C GLY A 88 -6.30 21.18 14.10
N ASN A 89 -6.33 21.35 15.43
CA ASN A 89 -6.92 20.36 16.34
C ASN A 89 -8.37 20.01 15.98
N PHE A 90 -9.19 21.02 15.67
CA PHE A 90 -10.60 20.79 15.34
C PHE A 90 -10.75 20.00 14.02
N ARG A 91 -9.97 20.33 12.99
CA ARG A 91 -10.00 19.60 11.71
C ARG A 91 -9.44 18.19 11.86
N TYR A 92 -8.42 17.99 12.69
CA TYR A 92 -7.89 16.67 12.99
C TYR A 92 -8.98 15.77 13.62
N ALA A 93 -9.69 16.27 14.63
CA ALA A 93 -10.79 15.54 15.27
C ALA A 93 -11.98 15.25 14.32
N GLU A 94 -12.38 16.23 13.49
CA GLU A 94 -13.42 16.03 12.47
C GLU A 94 -12.98 15.05 11.39
N SER A 95 -11.69 15.03 11.02
CA SER A 95 -11.14 14.08 10.05
C SER A 95 -11.18 12.65 10.60
N LEU A 96 -10.77 12.43 11.86
CA LEU A 96 -10.91 11.14 12.52
C LEU A 96 -12.37 10.68 12.62
N THR A 97 -13.30 11.62 12.81
CA THR A 97 -14.74 11.32 12.79
C THR A 97 -15.18 10.84 11.40
N ALA A 98 -14.74 11.54 10.35
CA ALA A 98 -15.05 11.19 8.96
C ALA A 98 -14.37 9.89 8.51
N LEU A 99 -13.22 9.53 9.09
CA LEU A 99 -12.55 8.25 8.89
C LEU A 99 -13.23 7.09 9.62
N GLY A 100 -14.29 7.33 10.40
CA GLY A 100 -14.94 6.28 11.17
C GLY A 100 -14.14 5.80 12.38
N LEU A 101 -13.32 6.66 12.98
CA LEU A 101 -12.51 6.36 14.16
C LEU A 101 -13.03 7.09 15.41
N PRO A 102 -14.23 6.73 15.94
CA PRO A 102 -14.94 7.54 16.93
C PRO A 102 -14.19 7.70 18.26
N ARG A 103 -13.44 6.69 18.70
CA ARG A 103 -12.65 6.77 19.96
C ARG A 103 -11.47 7.74 19.86
N LEU A 104 -10.78 7.71 18.72
CA LEU A 104 -9.67 8.62 18.46
C LEU A 104 -10.18 10.04 18.26
N ALA A 105 -11.31 10.20 17.56
CA ALA A 105 -11.99 11.48 17.43
C ALA A 105 -12.42 12.04 18.79
N GLU A 106 -13.02 11.23 19.67
CA GLU A 106 -13.36 11.64 21.04
C GLU A 106 -12.12 12.12 21.81
N SER A 107 -11.03 11.37 21.73
CA SER A 107 -9.76 11.72 22.38
C SER A 107 -9.22 13.05 21.85
N ALA A 108 -9.26 13.27 20.54
CA ALA A 108 -8.87 14.53 19.91
C ALA A 108 -9.77 15.71 20.34
N PHE A 109 -11.10 15.52 20.43
CA PHE A 109 -12.00 16.55 20.96
C PHE A 109 -11.72 16.86 22.44
N ASN A 110 -11.37 15.86 23.25
CA ASN A 110 -11.03 16.07 24.66
C ASN A 110 -9.79 16.95 24.84
N ILE A 111 -8.79 16.84 23.95
CA ILE A 111 -7.62 17.74 23.94
C ILE A 111 -8.10 19.19 23.79
N ILE A 112 -9.02 19.45 22.85
CA ILE A 112 -9.56 20.79 22.60
C ILE A 112 -10.34 21.33 23.80
N ILE A 113 -11.18 20.49 24.41
CA ILE A 113 -12.04 20.86 25.55
C ILE A 113 -11.17 21.24 26.77
N ASN A 114 -10.05 20.55 26.97
CA ASN A 114 -9.20 20.73 28.15
C ASN A 114 -8.11 21.80 27.95
N ASP A 115 -7.82 22.20 26.71
CA ASP A 115 -6.80 23.20 26.42
C ASP A 115 -7.30 24.62 26.76
N LYS A 116 -6.74 25.21 27.83
CA LYS A 116 -7.09 26.55 28.32
C LYS A 116 -6.66 27.68 27.38
N LEU A 117 -5.78 27.42 26.41
CA LEU A 117 -5.41 28.40 25.38
C LEU A 117 -6.49 28.50 24.29
N ILE A 118 -7.44 27.58 24.25
CA ILE A 118 -8.55 27.57 23.28
C ILE A 118 -9.74 28.39 23.81
N LYS A 119 -10.34 29.21 22.93
CA LYS A 119 -11.47 30.08 23.27
C LYS A 119 -12.67 29.24 23.75
N ASP A 120 -13.36 29.69 24.80
CA ASP A 120 -14.49 28.98 25.42
C ASP A 120 -15.57 28.55 24.43
N VAL A 121 -15.87 29.41 23.46
CA VAL A 121 -16.85 29.14 22.39
C VAL A 121 -16.45 27.90 21.59
N ASP A 122 -15.17 27.73 21.28
CA ASP A 122 -14.69 26.61 20.48
C ASP A 122 -14.52 25.34 21.32
N ARG A 123 -14.17 25.47 22.62
CA ARG A 123 -14.23 24.35 23.57
C ARG A 123 -15.64 23.80 23.71
N LYS A 124 -16.65 24.69 23.78
CA LYS A 124 -18.06 24.31 23.81
C LYS A 124 -18.48 23.61 22.51
N LYS A 125 -18.09 24.12 21.34
CA LYS A 125 -18.34 23.43 20.05
C LYS A 125 -17.72 22.04 20.02
N ALA A 126 -16.49 21.88 20.49
CA ALA A 126 -15.83 20.57 20.57
C ALA A 126 -16.57 19.61 21.51
N MET A 127 -17.05 20.12 22.65
CA MET A 127 -17.91 19.36 23.57
C MET A 127 -19.22 18.92 22.91
N ASP A 128 -19.89 19.82 22.19
CA ASP A 128 -21.12 19.49 21.46
C ASP A 128 -20.89 18.42 20.38
N ARG A 129 -19.77 18.51 19.64
CA ARG A 129 -19.37 17.51 18.63
C ARG A 129 -19.09 16.16 19.27
N LYS A 130 -18.31 16.13 20.35
CA LYS A 130 -18.03 14.93 21.13
C LYS A 130 -19.32 14.27 21.60
N LEU A 131 -20.23 15.02 22.24
CA LEU A 131 -21.49 14.48 22.76
C LEU A 131 -22.35 13.86 21.64
N LYS A 132 -22.41 14.51 20.48
CA LYS A 132 -23.11 13.97 19.31
C LYS A 132 -22.49 12.65 18.83
N LEU A 133 -21.15 12.59 18.77
CA LEU A 133 -20.41 11.39 18.38
C LEU A 133 -20.68 10.23 19.36
N SER A 134 -20.56 10.47 20.67
CA SER A 134 -20.82 9.46 21.70
C SER A 134 -22.26 8.94 21.65
N LYS A 135 -23.23 9.82 21.37
CA LYS A 135 -24.64 9.42 21.19
C LYS A 135 -24.82 8.48 20.00
N ILE A 136 -24.29 8.84 18.83
CA ILE A 136 -24.34 8.02 17.61
C ILE A 136 -23.73 6.64 17.88
N LEU A 137 -22.55 6.59 18.51
CA LEU A 137 -21.86 5.34 18.83
C LEU A 137 -22.67 4.46 19.79
N SER A 138 -23.33 5.06 20.79
CA SER A 138 -24.17 4.31 21.74
C SER A 138 -25.40 3.71 21.06
N GLU A 139 -26.06 4.45 20.16
CA GLU A 139 -27.22 3.98 19.39
C GLU A 139 -26.82 2.82 18.47
N GLN A 140 -25.68 2.94 17.78
CA GLN A 140 -25.17 1.91 16.89
C GLN A 140 -24.76 0.64 17.64
N ASN A 141 -24.07 0.76 18.78
CA ASN A 141 -23.73 -0.38 19.64
C ASN A 141 -24.98 -1.18 20.04
N HIS A 142 -26.04 -0.48 20.45
CA HIS A 142 -27.28 -1.11 20.88
C HIS A 142 -27.93 -1.91 19.76
N TYR A 143 -27.94 -1.39 18.54
CA TYR A 143 -28.45 -2.09 17.36
C TYR A 143 -27.65 -3.35 17.04
N MET A 144 -26.32 -3.23 17.06
CA MET A 144 -25.41 -4.31 16.68
C MET A 144 -25.49 -5.49 17.65
N ILE A 145 -25.59 -5.22 18.96
CA ILE A 145 -25.84 -6.26 19.97
C ILE A 145 -27.14 -7.02 19.68
N ARG A 146 -28.22 -6.32 19.30
CA ARG A 146 -29.51 -6.97 18.97
C ARG A 146 -29.43 -7.85 17.73
N GLU A 147 -28.71 -7.44 16.69
CA GLU A 147 -28.60 -8.25 15.46
C GLU A 147 -27.69 -9.47 15.66
N VAL A 148 -26.58 -9.34 16.39
CA VAL A 148 -25.73 -10.49 16.76
C VAL A 148 -26.55 -11.52 17.54
N GLN A 149 -27.42 -11.09 18.47
CA GLN A 149 -28.32 -11.97 19.21
C GLN A 149 -29.34 -12.71 18.34
N LYS A 150 -29.66 -12.21 17.12
CA LYS A 150 -30.58 -12.86 16.19
C LYS A 150 -29.93 -14.00 15.38
N GLY A 151 -28.62 -14.24 15.51
CA GLY A 151 -27.93 -15.38 14.89
C GLY A 151 -27.79 -15.31 13.37
N HIS A 152 -28.04 -14.16 12.75
CA HIS A 152 -27.87 -13.95 11.31
C HIS A 152 -26.85 -12.82 11.08
N GLU A 153 -25.61 -13.17 10.73
CA GLU A 153 -24.61 -12.18 10.30
C GLU A 153 -24.99 -11.62 8.92
N LYS A 154 -25.83 -10.58 8.91
CA LYS A 154 -26.24 -9.87 7.69
C LYS A 154 -25.21 -8.83 7.24
N PHE A 155 -24.18 -8.57 8.03
CA PHE A 155 -23.15 -7.56 7.78
C PHE A 155 -21.81 -7.98 8.40
N LEU A 156 -20.71 -7.41 7.91
CA LEU A 156 -19.37 -7.52 8.51
C LEU A 156 -19.14 -6.36 9.46
N ILE A 157 -18.45 -6.58 10.59
CA ILE A 157 -18.07 -5.53 11.55
C ILE A 157 -16.56 -5.38 11.49
N THR A 158 -16.05 -4.15 11.34
CA THR A 158 -14.60 -3.89 11.45
C THR A 158 -14.16 -3.71 12.90
N GLU A 159 -12.88 -3.98 13.17
CA GLU A 159 -12.24 -3.78 14.48
C GLU A 159 -12.24 -2.30 14.88
N GLU A 160 -12.20 -1.97 16.18
CA GLU A 160 -12.42 -0.61 16.71
C GLU A 160 -11.40 0.46 16.25
N ASP A 161 -10.25 0.04 15.73
CA ASP A 161 -9.17 0.86 15.20
C ASP A 161 -9.03 0.78 13.66
N VAL A 162 -10.04 0.21 12.98
CA VAL A 162 -10.11 0.10 11.51
C VAL A 162 -11.25 0.94 10.96
N GLY A 163 -10.90 2.15 10.52
CA GLY A 163 -11.78 3.08 9.86
C GLY A 163 -11.94 2.82 8.36
N PHE A 164 -12.37 3.85 7.63
CA PHE A 164 -12.52 3.81 6.18
C PHE A 164 -12.36 5.19 5.53
N TYR A 165 -12.11 5.19 4.23
CA TYR A 165 -12.09 6.41 3.41
C TYR A 165 -12.47 6.07 1.97
N LYS A 166 -12.97 7.07 1.24
CA LYS A 166 -13.32 6.87 -0.16
C LYS A 166 -12.06 6.95 -1.02
N PHE A 167 -11.74 5.87 -1.72
CA PHE A 167 -10.62 5.82 -2.65
C PHE A 167 -10.91 4.86 -3.80
N ASP A 168 -10.89 5.39 -5.01
CA ASP A 168 -11.20 4.68 -6.26
C ASP A 168 -9.94 4.37 -7.08
N GLY A 169 -8.77 4.35 -6.42
CA GLY A 169 -7.47 4.06 -7.04
C GLY A 169 -6.69 5.29 -7.50
N LYS A 170 -7.26 6.50 -7.48
CA LYS A 170 -6.52 7.73 -7.78
C LYS A 170 -7.05 8.97 -7.06
N TYR A 171 -6.14 9.88 -6.73
CA TYR A 171 -6.52 11.24 -6.37
C TYR A 171 -6.73 12.10 -7.62
N PRO A 172 -7.59 13.13 -7.59
CA PRO A 172 -7.92 13.95 -8.77
C PRO A 172 -6.71 14.63 -9.44
N TRP A 173 -5.66 14.92 -8.68
CA TRP A 173 -4.42 15.55 -9.14
C TRP A 173 -3.33 14.54 -9.56
N ASP A 174 -3.57 13.24 -9.40
CA ASP A 174 -2.59 12.22 -9.76
C ASP A 174 -2.79 11.69 -11.19
N ASN A 175 -1.91 12.14 -12.08
CA ASN A 175 -2.00 11.87 -13.51
C ASN A 175 -1.29 10.56 -13.93
N ARG A 176 -0.59 9.89 -13.00
CA ARG A 176 0.23 8.70 -13.30
C ARG A 176 -0.54 7.51 -13.87
N PRO A 177 -1.80 7.22 -13.47
CA PRO A 177 -2.60 6.19 -14.13
C PRO A 177 -2.72 6.39 -15.65
N ASP A 178 -2.84 7.64 -16.10
CA ASP A 178 -2.90 7.96 -17.53
C ASP A 178 -1.52 7.83 -18.19
N GLU A 179 -0.44 8.06 -17.42
CA GLU A 179 0.93 7.86 -17.90
C GLU A 179 1.29 6.40 -18.13
N ARG A 180 0.73 5.49 -17.33
CA ARG A 180 0.96 4.03 -17.46
C ARG A 180 0.73 3.52 -18.88
N ILE A 181 -0.25 4.09 -19.57
CA ILE A 181 -0.67 3.67 -20.92
C ILE A 181 -0.11 4.56 -22.04
N LYS A 182 0.73 5.56 -21.71
CA LYS A 182 1.42 6.38 -22.72
C LYS A 182 2.38 5.51 -23.54
N GLU A 183 2.41 5.72 -24.86
CA GLU A 183 3.23 4.97 -25.81
C GLU A 183 4.71 4.90 -25.40
N SER A 184 5.28 6.02 -24.93
CA SER A 184 6.66 6.07 -24.46
C SER A 184 6.95 5.13 -23.28
N ASN A 185 5.99 4.94 -22.37
CA ASN A 185 6.14 4.01 -21.24
C ASN A 185 5.92 2.56 -21.69
N LEU A 186 4.96 2.31 -22.59
CA LEU A 186 4.74 0.99 -23.17
C LEU A 186 5.96 0.49 -23.94
N LEU A 187 6.64 1.36 -24.71
CA LEU A 187 7.88 1.03 -25.41
C LEU A 187 9.01 0.64 -24.44
N LYS A 188 9.16 1.37 -23.32
CA LYS A 188 10.14 1.04 -22.28
C LYS A 188 9.85 -0.31 -21.64
N LEU A 189 8.60 -0.58 -21.28
CA LEU A 189 8.19 -1.87 -20.71
C LEU A 189 8.38 -3.01 -21.70
N GLN A 190 8.00 -2.82 -22.97
CA GLN A 190 8.21 -3.79 -24.03
C GLN A 190 9.69 -4.10 -24.22
N HIS A 191 10.56 -3.08 -24.24
CA HIS A 191 12.00 -3.29 -24.34
C HIS A 191 12.55 -4.12 -23.17
N LYS A 192 12.15 -3.82 -21.93
CA LYS A 192 12.55 -4.63 -20.76
C LYS A 192 12.04 -6.07 -20.88
N LEU A 193 10.80 -6.25 -21.32
CA LEU A 193 10.18 -7.57 -21.53
C LEU A 193 10.89 -8.37 -22.64
N ASP A 194 11.31 -7.72 -23.72
CA ASP A 194 12.03 -8.37 -24.82
C ASP A 194 13.40 -8.88 -24.35
N LEU A 195 14.11 -8.13 -23.50
CA LEU A 195 15.40 -8.56 -22.95
C LEU A 195 15.28 -9.85 -22.13
N ILE A 196 14.29 -9.92 -21.23
CA ILE A 196 14.16 -11.05 -20.30
C ILE A 196 13.43 -12.26 -20.88
N SER A 197 12.65 -12.07 -21.95
CA SER A 197 11.92 -13.13 -22.64
C SER A 197 12.58 -13.57 -23.95
N ASN A 198 13.73 -12.98 -24.30
CA ASN A 198 14.38 -13.17 -25.61
C ASN A 198 13.41 -12.87 -26.77
N ASN A 199 12.72 -11.73 -26.70
CA ASN A 199 11.76 -11.24 -27.69
C ASN A 199 10.59 -12.20 -27.97
N LYS A 200 10.26 -13.10 -27.04
CA LYS A 200 9.15 -14.05 -27.18
C LYS A 200 7.80 -13.50 -26.73
N LEU A 201 7.77 -12.35 -26.05
CA LEU A 201 6.55 -11.79 -25.46
C LEU A 201 6.23 -10.38 -25.99
N LYS A 202 4.94 -10.06 -26.02
CA LYS A 202 4.40 -8.75 -26.43
C LYS A 202 3.50 -8.20 -25.32
N LEU A 203 3.66 -6.94 -24.96
CA LEU A 203 2.70 -6.18 -24.16
C LEU A 203 1.60 -5.65 -25.08
N ASP A 204 0.34 -5.86 -24.72
CA ASP A 204 -0.80 -5.40 -25.52
C ASP A 204 -2.00 -5.01 -24.63
N PHE A 205 -2.96 -4.29 -25.21
CA PHE A 205 -4.24 -4.04 -24.56
C PHE A 205 -5.17 -5.23 -24.75
N VAL A 206 -5.67 -5.74 -23.64
CA VAL A 206 -6.56 -6.91 -23.60
C VAL A 206 -7.90 -6.54 -22.99
N LYS A 207 -8.96 -7.21 -23.44
CA LYS A 207 -10.34 -6.98 -22.99
C LYS A 207 -10.78 -8.10 -22.05
N PHE A 208 -11.34 -7.73 -20.92
CA PHE A 208 -11.99 -8.65 -19.98
C PHE A 208 -13.50 -8.47 -20.02
N SER A 209 -14.22 -9.59 -19.96
CA SER A 209 -15.67 -9.57 -19.71
C SER A 209 -15.94 -9.11 -18.27
N GLY A 210 -16.95 -8.27 -18.06
CA GLY A 210 -17.42 -7.84 -16.75
C GLY A 210 -18.94 -7.98 -16.61
N ASP A 211 -19.49 -7.54 -15.48
CA ASP A 211 -20.94 -7.46 -15.27
C ASP A 211 -21.60 -6.27 -16.00
N ASP A 212 -20.82 -5.23 -16.34
CA ASP A 212 -21.31 -4.05 -17.07
C ASP A 212 -21.18 -4.20 -18.60
N GLU A 213 -21.98 -3.42 -19.35
CA GLU A 213 -21.95 -3.36 -20.83
C GLU A 213 -20.60 -2.86 -21.40
N ASN A 214 -19.72 -2.30 -20.56
CA ASN A 214 -18.39 -1.81 -20.95
C ASN A 214 -17.28 -2.81 -20.59
N PRO A 215 -16.57 -3.39 -21.57
CA PRO A 215 -15.47 -4.31 -21.29
C PRO A 215 -14.29 -3.58 -20.64
N LEU A 216 -13.76 -4.15 -19.56
CA LEU A 216 -12.55 -3.65 -18.90
C LEU A 216 -11.34 -3.84 -19.82
N ILE A 217 -10.62 -2.76 -20.11
CA ILE A 217 -9.38 -2.80 -20.90
C ILE A 217 -8.19 -2.70 -19.94
N GLN A 218 -7.25 -3.64 -20.06
CA GLN A 218 -6.02 -3.66 -19.26
C GLN A 218 -4.81 -3.98 -20.15
N LEU A 219 -3.61 -3.72 -19.62
CA LEU A 219 -2.40 -4.28 -20.21
C LEU A 219 -2.35 -5.79 -19.95
N GLY A 220 -1.87 -6.56 -20.91
CA GLY A 220 -1.67 -7.99 -20.81
C GLY A 220 -0.46 -8.43 -21.62
N VAL A 221 0.06 -9.61 -21.29
CA VAL A 221 1.24 -10.18 -21.95
C VAL A 221 0.80 -11.28 -22.91
N ILE A 222 1.18 -11.14 -24.17
CA ILE A 222 0.81 -12.01 -25.29
C ILE A 222 2.04 -12.77 -25.78
N SER A 223 1.87 -14.05 -26.11
CA SER A 223 2.94 -14.85 -26.71
C SER A 223 3.19 -14.48 -28.18
N LYS A 224 4.46 -14.26 -28.56
CA LYS A 224 4.89 -14.09 -29.96
C LYS A 224 5.21 -15.44 -30.64
N VAL A 225 5.29 -16.52 -29.86
CA VAL A 225 5.70 -17.87 -30.31
C VAL A 225 4.77 -18.95 -29.75
N ASP A 226 4.89 -20.19 -30.25
CA ASP A 226 4.30 -21.34 -29.58
C ASP A 226 5.22 -21.76 -28.42
N PHE A 227 4.63 -22.09 -27.27
CA PHE A 227 5.32 -22.73 -26.15
C PHE A 227 4.73 -24.12 -25.91
N LYS A 228 5.59 -25.05 -25.50
CA LYS A 228 5.20 -26.35 -24.97
C LYS A 228 5.15 -26.30 -23.46
N ILE A 229 4.37 -27.21 -22.88
CA ILE A 229 4.40 -27.44 -21.44
C ILE A 229 5.86 -27.56 -20.93
N GLU A 230 6.15 -26.95 -19.79
CA GLU A 230 7.47 -26.83 -19.15
C GLU A 230 8.49 -25.91 -19.87
N ASP A 231 8.14 -25.27 -20.99
CA ASP A 231 9.04 -24.27 -21.59
C ASP A 231 9.27 -23.10 -20.63
N ILE A 232 10.52 -22.65 -20.54
CA ILE A 232 10.89 -21.41 -19.87
C ILE A 232 10.47 -20.23 -20.75
N ILE A 233 9.61 -19.39 -20.19
CA ILE A 233 9.06 -18.21 -20.86
C ILE A 233 9.95 -16.99 -20.61
N MET A 234 10.28 -16.73 -19.35
CA MET A 234 11.14 -15.64 -18.92
C MET A 234 11.61 -15.84 -17.48
N GLU A 235 12.63 -15.08 -17.07
CA GLU A 235 13.08 -15.06 -15.69
C GLU A 235 13.36 -13.63 -15.23
N GLU A 236 12.97 -13.29 -14.01
CA GLU A 236 13.11 -11.94 -13.45
C GLU A 236 13.70 -11.98 -12.04
N ASP A 237 14.75 -11.20 -11.80
CA ASP A 237 15.24 -10.90 -10.45
C ASP A 237 14.27 -9.92 -9.77
N PRO A 238 14.00 -10.07 -8.47
CA PRO A 238 13.14 -9.13 -7.76
C PRO A 238 13.81 -7.76 -7.75
N PHE A 239 13.01 -6.73 -7.96
CA PHE A 239 13.47 -5.35 -7.80
C PHE A 239 13.74 -5.03 -6.33
N LEU A 240 12.82 -5.48 -5.48
CA LEU A 240 12.85 -5.19 -4.06
C LEU A 240 12.28 -6.36 -3.29
N THR A 241 12.76 -6.50 -2.08
CA THR A 241 12.54 -7.64 -1.22
C THR A 241 12.26 -7.04 0.19
N ILE A 242 11.35 -7.62 0.98
CA ILE A 242 11.25 -7.44 2.45
C ILE A 242 11.18 -8.76 3.28
N HIS A 243 11.67 -8.72 4.53
CA HIS A 243 11.46 -9.74 5.56
C HIS A 243 11.10 -9.09 6.90
N ASN A 244 10.37 -9.81 7.76
CA ASN A 244 9.88 -9.30 9.05
C ASN A 244 10.81 -9.55 10.24
N HIS A 245 12.07 -9.88 9.98
CA HIS A 245 13.15 -10.12 10.96
C HIS A 245 12.91 -11.29 11.93
N TYR A 246 11.94 -12.18 11.68
CA TYR A 246 11.72 -13.36 12.53
C TYR A 246 12.84 -14.41 12.44
N ASN A 247 13.56 -14.42 11.33
CA ASN A 247 14.69 -15.30 11.08
C ASN A 247 15.86 -14.47 10.53
N LEU A 248 17.09 -14.87 10.86
CA LEU A 248 18.30 -14.25 10.32
C LEU A 248 18.37 -14.51 8.81
N ARG A 249 18.24 -13.43 8.04
CA ARG A 249 18.16 -13.48 6.57
C ARG A 249 19.01 -12.37 5.97
N CYS A 250 19.44 -12.60 4.74
CA CYS A 250 20.06 -11.55 3.94
C CYS A 250 19.03 -10.45 3.61
N ASP A 251 19.26 -9.21 4.03
CA ASP A 251 18.35 -8.08 3.78
C ASP A 251 18.11 -7.81 2.27
N TYR A 252 19.08 -8.15 1.43
CA TYR A 252 18.95 -8.01 -0.03
C TYR A 252 18.14 -9.16 -0.67
N CYS A 253 18.43 -10.42 -0.33
CA CYS A 253 17.92 -11.57 -1.09
C CYS A 253 17.09 -12.61 -0.31
N PHE A 254 16.88 -12.41 0.99
CA PHE A 254 16.19 -13.29 1.96
C PHE A 254 16.65 -14.71 2.10
N HIS A 255 17.81 -15.01 1.55
CA HIS A 255 18.53 -16.23 1.88
C HIS A 255 18.69 -16.34 3.39
N LEU A 256 18.41 -17.52 3.95
CA LEU A 256 18.66 -17.77 5.36
C LEU A 256 20.17 -17.71 5.60
N LEU A 257 20.55 -17.26 6.79
CA LEU A 257 21.95 -17.13 7.18
C LEU A 257 22.21 -17.87 8.49
N ASN A 258 23.42 -18.39 8.61
CA ASN A 258 23.95 -18.92 9.85
C ASN A 258 24.76 -17.84 10.59
N GLU A 259 24.56 -17.74 11.90
CA GLU A 259 25.42 -16.94 12.77
C GLU A 259 26.86 -17.47 12.76
N LYS A 260 27.85 -16.58 12.96
CA LYS A 260 29.27 -16.98 12.96
C LYS A 260 29.63 -17.99 14.06
N SER A 261 28.86 -18.07 15.14
CA SER A 261 29.12 -18.93 16.30
C SER A 261 28.60 -20.37 16.17
N SER A 262 27.80 -20.70 15.15
CA SER A 262 27.13 -22.00 15.02
C SER A 262 27.95 -23.08 14.30
N ILE A 263 29.28 -23.02 14.39
CA ILE A 263 30.26 -23.97 13.78
C ILE A 263 30.20 -25.37 14.46
N ASP A 264 29.09 -25.75 15.07
CA ASP A 264 28.89 -27.14 15.50
C ASP A 264 28.66 -28.02 14.27
N ASP A 265 29.40 -29.12 14.25
CA ASP A 265 29.87 -29.98 13.14
C ASP A 265 28.84 -30.59 12.15
N ASN A 266 27.65 -30.02 11.93
CA ASN A 266 26.70 -30.50 10.92
C ASN A 266 25.81 -29.42 10.25
N SER A 267 26.03 -28.12 10.46
CA SER A 267 25.14 -27.03 10.01
C SER A 267 25.53 -26.33 8.69
N ASP A 268 26.16 -27.04 7.73
CA ASP A 268 26.49 -26.57 6.36
C ASP A 268 25.23 -26.33 5.46
N GLU A 269 24.12 -25.90 6.04
CA GLU A 269 22.84 -25.71 5.34
C GLU A 269 22.76 -24.33 4.68
N TYR A 270 23.27 -23.29 5.34
CA TYR A 270 23.14 -21.89 4.93
C TYR A 270 24.47 -21.13 4.95
N PRO A 271 24.66 -20.07 4.14
CA PRO A 271 25.85 -19.22 4.21
C PRO A 271 26.00 -18.54 5.57
N ILE A 272 27.25 -18.40 6.00
CA ILE A 272 27.60 -17.60 7.17
C ILE A 272 27.29 -16.14 6.86
N GLU A 273 26.67 -15.45 7.83
CA GLU A 273 26.33 -14.05 7.68
C GLU A 273 27.53 -13.14 7.37
N TYR A 274 27.29 -12.19 6.48
CA TYR A 274 28.12 -11.03 6.22
C TYR A 274 27.44 -9.81 6.86
N PRO A 275 27.80 -9.43 8.10
CA PRO A 275 27.15 -8.31 8.77
C PRO A 275 27.48 -6.99 8.08
N CYS A 276 26.59 -6.01 8.19
CA CYS A 276 26.87 -4.65 7.72
C CYS A 276 28.17 -4.12 8.36
N PRO A 277 29.08 -3.47 7.58
CA PRO A 277 30.28 -2.85 8.13
C PRO A 277 30.02 -1.71 9.12
N ASN A 278 28.81 -1.14 9.13
CA ASN A 278 28.40 -0.15 10.12
C ASN A 278 27.98 -0.87 11.42
N LEU A 279 28.75 -0.68 12.49
CA LEU A 279 28.53 -1.33 13.79
C LEU A 279 27.21 -0.96 14.49
N SER A 280 26.54 0.12 14.05
CA SER A 280 25.22 0.51 14.55
C SER A 280 24.07 -0.15 13.79
N CYS A 281 24.35 -0.91 12.73
CA CYS A 281 23.36 -1.53 11.87
C CYS A 281 23.27 -3.03 12.15
N GLU A 282 22.04 -3.52 12.35
CA GLU A 282 21.77 -4.93 12.67
C GLU A 282 21.52 -5.80 11.43
N GLU A 283 21.58 -5.21 10.23
CA GLU A 283 21.31 -5.94 8.99
C GLU A 283 22.49 -6.82 8.58
N SER A 284 22.16 -8.04 8.15
CA SER A 284 23.11 -9.04 7.67
C SER A 284 22.85 -9.38 6.20
N PHE A 285 23.91 -9.81 5.51
CA PHE A 285 23.90 -10.13 4.09
C PHE A 285 24.49 -11.51 3.83
N CYS A 286 24.22 -12.02 2.63
CA CYS A 286 24.76 -13.30 2.17
C CYS A 286 26.26 -13.24 1.86
N ASN A 287 26.76 -12.06 1.49
CA ASN A 287 28.14 -11.75 1.14
C ASN A 287 28.27 -10.24 0.84
N GLU A 288 29.50 -9.79 0.58
CA GLU A 288 29.83 -8.41 0.21
C GLU A 288 29.05 -7.90 -1.02
N LYS A 289 28.73 -8.77 -1.99
CA LYS A 289 27.96 -8.37 -3.16
C LYS A 289 26.50 -8.04 -2.81
N CYS A 290 25.84 -8.90 -2.02
CA CYS A 290 24.51 -8.63 -1.48
C CYS A 290 24.49 -7.27 -0.74
N TYR A 291 25.50 -7.02 0.10
CA TYR A 291 25.67 -5.75 0.80
C TYR A 291 25.79 -4.57 -0.17
N ASN A 292 26.71 -4.62 -1.14
CA ASN A 292 26.92 -3.52 -2.09
C ASN A 292 25.68 -3.22 -2.93
N LEU A 293 24.95 -4.24 -3.39
CA LEU A 293 23.70 -4.05 -4.14
C LEU A 293 22.61 -3.39 -3.29
N ALA A 294 22.42 -3.83 -2.04
CA ALA A 294 21.48 -3.19 -1.12
C ALA A 294 21.89 -1.74 -0.82
N LYS A 295 23.18 -1.52 -0.54
CA LYS A 295 23.80 -0.20 -0.31
C LYS A 295 23.54 0.77 -1.45
N ASP A 296 23.74 0.31 -2.68
CA ASP A 296 23.54 1.08 -3.90
C ASP A 296 22.07 1.35 -4.18
N LEU A 297 21.16 0.50 -3.71
CA LEU A 297 19.72 0.67 -3.94
C LEU A 297 19.02 1.48 -2.84
N TYR A 298 19.03 1.01 -1.59
CA TYR A 298 18.22 1.59 -0.49
C TYR A 298 18.95 1.64 0.86
N HIS A 299 19.86 0.71 1.13
CA HIS A 299 20.37 0.47 2.49
C HIS A 299 21.15 1.66 3.05
N ASN A 300 21.85 2.45 2.23
CA ASN A 300 22.53 3.66 2.70
C ASN A 300 21.62 4.63 3.47
N GLU A 301 20.36 4.76 3.08
CA GLU A 301 19.42 5.69 3.74
C GLU A 301 18.81 5.11 5.02
N ILE A 302 18.90 3.79 5.22
CA ILE A 302 18.30 3.05 6.35
C ILE A 302 19.38 2.57 7.34
N CYS A 303 20.64 2.46 6.90
CA CYS A 303 21.74 1.86 7.64
C CYS A 303 21.92 2.49 9.03
N GLY A 304 21.92 1.66 10.07
CA GLY A 304 22.09 2.09 11.46
C GLY A 304 20.88 2.80 12.08
N LYS A 305 19.73 2.81 11.40
CA LYS A 305 18.48 3.34 11.94
C LYS A 305 17.73 2.25 12.71
N ILE A 306 17.03 2.66 13.75
CA ILE A 306 16.21 1.78 14.61
C ILE A 306 14.86 1.57 13.92
N LEU A 307 14.46 0.31 13.72
CA LEU A 307 13.22 -0.06 13.01
C LEU A 307 12.15 -0.66 13.92
N ASP A 308 12.38 -0.73 15.23
CA ASP A 308 11.54 -1.42 16.22
C ASP A 308 10.06 -1.05 16.10
N ASP A 309 9.72 0.25 16.03
CA ASP A 309 8.34 0.72 15.91
C ASP A 309 7.63 0.17 14.65
N LEU A 310 8.35 0.03 13.53
CA LEU A 310 7.81 -0.55 12.31
C LEU A 310 7.71 -2.07 12.43
N ILE A 311 8.73 -2.74 12.96
CA ILE A 311 8.74 -4.20 13.14
C ILE A 311 7.62 -4.63 14.10
N ASP A 312 7.43 -3.92 15.22
CA ASP A 312 6.34 -4.14 16.18
C ASP A 312 4.96 -3.99 15.52
N TYR A 313 4.81 -3.06 14.58
CA TYR A 313 3.57 -2.90 13.82
C TYR A 313 3.30 -4.13 12.92
N LEU A 314 4.32 -4.69 12.27
CA LEU A 314 4.18 -5.91 11.45
C LEU A 314 3.71 -7.12 12.25
N GLN A 315 4.10 -7.17 13.53
CA GLN A 315 3.76 -8.28 14.43
C GLN A 315 2.30 -8.25 14.90
N ARG A 316 1.63 -7.10 14.81
CA ARG A 316 0.22 -6.96 15.21
C ARG A 316 -0.68 -7.57 14.14
N LYS A 317 -1.61 -8.44 14.54
CA LYS A 317 -2.74 -8.85 13.70
C LYS A 317 -3.89 -7.87 13.92
N ARG A 318 -4.22 -7.06 12.91
CA ARG A 318 -5.38 -6.14 12.90
C ARG A 318 -6.24 -6.39 11.66
N GLY A 319 -7.33 -7.12 11.84
CA GLY A 319 -8.29 -7.44 10.79
C GLY A 319 -7.63 -8.00 9.52
N ASP A 320 -8.01 -7.40 8.39
CA ASP A 320 -7.59 -7.78 7.04
C ASP A 320 -6.55 -6.82 6.41
N VAL A 321 -6.02 -5.86 7.19
CA VAL A 321 -5.00 -4.92 6.72
C VAL A 321 -3.67 -5.66 6.60
N LYS A 322 -3.06 -5.64 5.39
CA LYS A 322 -1.79 -6.34 5.13
C LYS A 322 -0.61 -5.48 5.60
N ASN A 323 -0.04 -5.81 6.76
CA ASN A 323 0.96 -4.96 7.43
C ASN A 323 2.36 -5.04 6.80
N ASN A 324 2.75 -6.16 6.18
CA ASN A 324 4.11 -6.34 5.66
C ASN A 324 4.53 -5.32 4.60
N ASN A 325 3.59 -4.76 3.83
CA ASN A 325 3.91 -3.82 2.76
C ASN A 325 4.56 -2.52 3.25
N ILE A 326 4.48 -2.20 4.54
CA ILE A 326 5.12 -1.02 5.13
C ILE A 326 6.64 -1.04 4.93
N LEU A 327 7.30 -2.20 4.99
CA LEU A 327 8.74 -2.27 4.74
C LEU A 327 9.10 -2.00 3.27
N PHE A 328 8.20 -2.34 2.34
CA PHE A 328 8.41 -1.95 0.95
C PHE A 328 8.33 -0.44 0.81
N ILE A 329 7.37 0.19 1.49
CA ILE A 329 7.22 1.64 1.46
C ILE A 329 8.44 2.33 2.08
N LEU A 330 8.96 1.83 3.20
CA LEU A 330 10.22 2.33 3.78
C LEU A 330 11.36 2.28 2.76
N LYS A 331 11.59 1.11 2.14
CA LYS A 331 12.66 0.93 1.14
C LYS A 331 12.40 1.77 -0.13
N LEU A 332 11.16 1.96 -0.56
CA LEU A 332 10.80 2.82 -1.70
C LEU A 332 11.02 4.30 -1.38
N PHE A 333 10.67 4.77 -0.18
CA PHE A 333 10.99 6.13 0.26
C PHE A 333 12.49 6.35 0.32
N ALA A 334 13.26 5.37 0.82
CA ALA A 334 14.73 5.41 0.79
C ALA A 334 15.28 5.54 -0.64
N ILE A 335 14.80 4.71 -1.58
CA ILE A 335 15.18 4.77 -3.00
C ILE A 335 14.83 6.15 -3.58
N ALA A 336 13.63 6.65 -3.31
CA ALA A 336 13.15 7.93 -3.81
C ALA A 336 13.97 9.12 -3.27
N LYS A 337 14.29 9.11 -1.96
CA LYS A 337 15.16 10.10 -1.32
C LYS A 337 16.54 10.11 -1.95
N LYS A 338 17.15 8.93 -2.10
CA LYS A 338 18.47 8.78 -2.74
C LYS A 338 18.48 9.28 -4.19
N ARG A 339 17.40 9.02 -4.93
CA ARG A 339 17.23 9.43 -6.34
C ARG A 339 16.70 10.87 -6.49
N ASN A 340 16.32 11.54 -5.39
CA ASN A 340 15.67 12.83 -5.37
C ASN A 340 14.43 12.93 -6.29
N ILE A 341 13.52 11.97 -6.14
CA ILE A 341 12.25 11.88 -6.90
C ILE A 341 11.08 11.60 -5.95
N CYS A 342 9.84 11.77 -6.43
CA CYS A 342 8.66 11.25 -5.74
C CYS A 342 8.67 9.71 -5.76
N PRO A 343 8.31 9.03 -4.66
CA PRO A 343 8.22 7.56 -4.62
C PRO A 343 7.35 6.92 -5.70
N LEU A 344 6.28 7.59 -6.15
CA LEU A 344 5.42 7.10 -7.23
C LEU A 344 6.07 7.15 -8.62
N ASP A 345 7.17 7.89 -8.76
CA ASP A 345 7.93 8.03 -10.02
C ASP A 345 9.09 7.04 -10.15
N ILE A 346 9.24 6.12 -9.19
CA ILE A 346 10.21 5.03 -9.28
C ILE A 346 9.88 4.18 -10.53
N GLU A 347 10.81 4.17 -11.47
CA GLU A 347 10.67 3.56 -12.80
C GLU A 347 10.29 2.08 -12.76
N GLU A 348 10.70 1.37 -11.71
CA GLU A 348 10.45 -0.05 -11.51
C GLU A 348 9.02 -0.37 -11.05
N ILE A 349 8.27 0.60 -10.51
CA ILE A 349 6.91 0.39 -9.98
C ILE A 349 5.86 1.31 -10.59
N LYS A 350 6.24 2.37 -11.29
CA LYS A 350 5.30 3.39 -11.80
C LYS A 350 4.22 2.86 -12.75
N HIS A 351 4.42 1.68 -13.35
CA HIS A 351 3.45 1.02 -14.24
C HIS A 351 2.49 0.08 -13.50
N PHE A 352 2.65 -0.09 -12.19
CA PHE A 352 1.79 -0.96 -11.40
C PHE A 352 0.34 -0.49 -11.41
N THR A 353 -0.55 -1.48 -11.43
CA THR A 353 -1.97 -1.23 -11.23
C THR A 353 -2.21 -0.95 -9.75
N ARG A 354 -3.22 -0.15 -9.45
CA ARG A 354 -3.59 0.19 -8.08
C ARG A 354 -4.84 -0.56 -7.67
N HIS A 355 -4.91 -0.92 -6.40
CA HIS A 355 -6.18 -1.36 -5.81
C HIS A 355 -7.21 -0.25 -5.98
N HIS A 356 -8.43 -0.66 -6.31
CA HIS A 356 -9.60 0.20 -6.34
C HIS A 356 -10.75 -0.56 -5.70
N SER A 357 -11.44 0.11 -4.79
CA SER A 357 -12.69 -0.37 -4.24
C SER A 357 -13.77 -0.46 -5.32
N THR A 358 -14.81 -1.27 -5.07
CA THR A 358 -15.93 -1.44 -6.02
C THR A 358 -17.26 -1.36 -5.28
N PRO A 359 -18.39 -1.16 -5.98
CA PRO A 359 -19.70 -1.26 -5.34
C PRO A 359 -19.94 -2.64 -4.70
N HIS A 360 -19.27 -3.67 -5.22
CA HIS A 360 -19.36 -5.05 -4.73
C HIS A 360 -18.34 -5.37 -3.62
N ASN A 361 -17.44 -4.44 -3.26
CA ASN A 361 -16.45 -4.64 -2.21
C ASN A 361 -16.20 -3.37 -1.42
N LEU A 362 -16.52 -3.40 -0.13
CA LEU A 362 -16.37 -2.23 0.74
C LEU A 362 -17.14 -0.99 0.24
N GLU A 363 -18.04 -1.14 -0.73
CA GLU A 363 -18.97 -0.10 -1.19
C GLU A 363 -18.27 1.18 -1.66
N ASN A 364 -17.22 1.03 -2.46
CA ASN A 364 -16.34 2.12 -2.92
C ASN A 364 -15.50 2.81 -1.80
N HIS A 365 -15.31 2.14 -0.67
CA HIS A 365 -14.41 2.59 0.39
C HIS A 365 -13.20 1.64 0.52
N GLU A 366 -12.14 2.14 1.14
CA GLU A 366 -10.96 1.38 1.55
C GLU A 366 -10.87 1.33 3.07
N LEU A 367 -10.19 0.30 3.59
CA LEU A 367 -9.87 0.21 5.01
C LEU A 367 -8.84 1.26 5.40
N TRP A 368 -9.06 1.90 6.55
CA TRP A 368 -8.11 2.81 7.18
C TRP A 368 -7.58 2.20 8.47
N ASP A 369 -6.28 1.96 8.57
CA ASP A 369 -5.64 1.60 9.85
C ASP A 369 -5.34 2.88 10.63
N ALA A 370 -5.79 2.95 11.88
CA ALA A 370 -5.51 4.06 12.77
C ALA A 370 -4.01 4.35 12.96
N ASP A 371 -3.13 3.37 12.76
CA ASP A 371 -1.68 3.56 12.92
C ASP A 371 -1.02 4.15 11.65
N PHE A 372 -1.72 4.29 10.51
CA PHE A 372 -1.11 4.80 9.26
C PHE A 372 -0.43 6.16 9.42
N GLU A 373 -1.00 7.06 10.21
CA GLU A 373 -0.35 8.33 10.54
C GLU A 373 1.00 8.11 11.26
N LYS A 374 1.00 7.29 12.32
CA LYS A 374 2.20 6.98 13.09
C LYS A 374 3.26 6.32 12.20
N ILE A 375 2.85 5.36 11.37
CA ILE A 375 3.76 4.62 10.49
C ILE A 375 4.39 5.54 9.44
N TYR A 376 3.60 6.40 8.81
CA TYR A 376 4.12 7.39 7.88
C TYR A 376 5.13 8.33 8.56
N LEU A 377 4.79 8.87 9.72
CA LEU A 377 5.69 9.75 10.49
C LEU A 377 6.98 9.03 10.90
N GLU A 378 6.90 7.75 11.27
CA GLU A 378 8.06 6.95 11.63
C GLU A 378 8.96 6.68 10.42
N ILE A 379 8.40 6.39 9.24
CA ILE A 379 9.18 6.26 7.99
C ILE A 379 9.92 7.56 7.68
N LEU A 380 9.24 8.70 7.76
CA LEU A 380 9.88 10.00 7.53
C LEU A 380 11.00 10.27 8.54
N LYS A 381 10.78 9.96 9.82
CA LYS A 381 11.78 10.08 10.88
C LYS A 381 12.99 9.18 10.64
N ILE A 382 12.79 7.90 10.32
CA ILE A 382 13.86 6.94 10.02
C ILE A 382 14.74 7.48 8.88
N LEU A 383 14.11 8.04 7.85
CA LEU A 383 14.79 8.53 6.66
C LEU A 383 15.21 10.00 6.75
N ASP A 384 15.07 10.67 7.89
CA ASP A 384 15.35 12.10 8.07
C ASP A 384 14.68 12.99 6.98
N ILE A 385 13.45 12.67 6.60
CA ILE A 385 12.66 13.43 5.62
C ILE A 385 11.75 14.40 6.38
N SER A 386 11.71 15.66 5.94
CA SER A 386 10.80 16.65 6.51
C SER A 386 9.34 16.27 6.25
N ILE A 387 8.49 16.38 7.27
CA ILE A 387 7.03 16.17 7.13
C ILE A 387 6.36 17.18 6.17
N TYR A 388 7.09 18.24 5.79
CA TYR A 388 6.65 19.29 4.88
C TYR A 388 7.18 19.09 3.44
N ASP A 389 7.95 18.04 3.17
CA ASP A 389 8.40 17.72 1.81
C ASP A 389 7.25 17.13 0.99
N LEU A 390 6.80 17.87 -0.03
CA LEU A 390 5.69 17.47 -0.89
C LEU A 390 6.03 16.29 -1.81
N ASN A 391 7.30 15.96 -2.02
CA ASN A 391 7.69 14.73 -2.74
C ASN A 391 7.40 13.46 -1.94
N PHE A 392 7.16 13.60 -0.63
CA PHE A 392 6.82 12.51 0.27
C PHE A 392 5.47 12.75 0.96
N ASP A 393 4.59 13.57 0.36
CA ASP A 393 3.30 13.92 0.94
C ASP A 393 2.44 12.67 1.26
N PHE A 394 1.51 12.79 2.19
CA PHE A 394 0.78 11.67 2.76
C PHE A 394 -0.07 10.91 1.75
N TRP A 395 -0.61 11.61 0.74
CA TRP A 395 -1.35 10.97 -0.35
C TRP A 395 -0.47 10.02 -1.17
N ILE A 396 0.86 10.24 -1.23
CA ILE A 396 1.83 9.36 -1.88
C ILE A 396 1.98 8.06 -1.08
N PHE A 397 2.09 8.16 0.25
CA PHE A 397 2.11 7.01 1.14
C PHE A 397 0.85 6.14 0.95
N ILE A 398 -0.34 6.75 0.99
CA ILE A 398 -1.61 6.03 0.79
C ILE A 398 -1.70 5.39 -0.61
N THR A 399 -1.26 6.12 -1.64
CA THR A 399 -1.23 5.58 -3.01
C THR A 399 -0.28 4.38 -3.11
N LEU A 400 0.86 4.40 -2.42
CA LEU A 400 1.78 3.27 -2.38
C LEU A 400 1.21 2.06 -1.64
N ILE A 401 0.46 2.25 -0.54
CA ILE A 401 -0.26 1.16 0.15
C ILE A 401 -1.18 0.43 -0.84
N ALA A 402 -1.99 1.19 -1.59
CA ALA A 402 -2.91 0.65 -2.60
C ALA A 402 -2.21 0.03 -3.82
N THR A 403 -0.99 0.48 -4.11
CA THR A 403 -0.19 -0.02 -5.25
C THR A 403 0.54 -1.31 -4.89
N ILE A 404 1.29 -1.34 -3.79
CA ILE A 404 2.17 -2.46 -3.47
C ILE A 404 1.37 -3.71 -3.09
N GLY A 405 0.26 -3.56 -2.37
CA GLY A 405 -0.55 -4.71 -1.94
C GLY A 405 -1.13 -5.57 -3.06
N THR A 406 -1.23 -5.03 -4.27
CA THR A 406 -1.76 -5.70 -5.46
C THR A 406 -0.69 -6.27 -6.39
N ASN A 407 0.58 -5.90 -6.20
CA ASN A 407 1.69 -6.26 -7.10
C ASN A 407 2.85 -6.98 -6.38
N ALA A 408 2.79 -7.11 -5.05
CA ALA A 408 3.77 -7.87 -4.28
C ALA A 408 3.49 -9.38 -4.33
N PHE A 409 4.56 -10.17 -4.33
CA PHE A 409 4.55 -11.62 -4.34
C PHE A 409 5.03 -12.16 -2.99
N GLY A 410 4.38 -13.20 -2.48
CA GLY A 410 4.81 -13.87 -1.26
C GLY A 410 6.19 -14.49 -1.42
N GLY A 411 7.01 -14.33 -0.37
CA GLY A 411 8.34 -14.89 -0.26
C GLY A 411 8.35 -16.34 0.23
N PRO A 412 9.54 -16.95 0.40
CA PRO A 412 9.66 -18.27 1.03
C PRO A 412 9.39 -18.24 2.52
N ALA A 413 8.36 -18.96 2.94
CA ALA A 413 8.07 -19.14 4.35
C ALA A 413 8.69 -20.44 4.86
N ILE A 414 9.38 -20.38 6.01
CA ILE A 414 9.81 -21.59 6.76
C ILE A 414 8.57 -22.33 7.27
N ASP A 415 7.57 -21.58 7.73
CA ASP A 415 6.26 -22.06 8.11
C ASP A 415 5.23 -21.48 7.15
N GLN A 416 4.53 -22.34 6.39
CA GLN A 416 3.51 -21.92 5.42
C GLN A 416 2.34 -21.13 6.04
N THR A 417 2.20 -21.12 7.37
CA THR A 417 1.20 -20.34 8.10
C THR A 417 1.67 -18.92 8.45
N VAL A 418 2.95 -18.60 8.23
CA VAL A 418 3.57 -17.31 8.54
C VAL A 418 4.05 -16.64 7.25
N HIS A 419 3.50 -15.47 6.93
CA HIS A 419 3.99 -14.64 5.83
C HIS A 419 5.14 -13.76 6.32
N ASP A 420 6.36 -14.28 6.28
CA ASP A 420 7.57 -13.62 6.82
C ASP A 420 8.37 -12.83 5.78
N THR A 421 8.15 -13.09 4.49
CA THR A 421 8.93 -12.55 3.38
C THR A 421 8.03 -12.16 2.20
N ALA A 422 8.47 -11.18 1.41
CA ALA A 422 7.81 -10.78 0.16
C ALA A 422 8.78 -10.16 -0.84
N ALA A 423 8.43 -10.18 -2.13
CA ALA A 423 9.22 -9.56 -3.19
C ALA A 423 8.35 -8.83 -4.23
N ILE A 424 8.96 -7.87 -4.94
CA ILE A 424 8.35 -7.14 -6.05
C ILE A 424 9.05 -7.56 -7.34
N PHE A 425 8.27 -8.03 -8.32
CA PHE A 425 8.72 -8.39 -9.67
C PHE A 425 8.05 -7.48 -10.69
N PRO A 426 8.74 -6.42 -11.15
CA PRO A 426 8.17 -5.40 -12.02
C PRO A 426 7.41 -5.92 -13.25
N LEU A 427 8.01 -6.85 -13.99
CA LEU A 427 7.45 -7.34 -15.25
C LEU A 427 6.49 -8.51 -15.03
N ILE A 428 6.74 -9.37 -14.04
CA ILE A 428 5.81 -10.46 -13.70
C ILE A 428 4.47 -9.90 -13.19
N SER A 429 4.46 -8.73 -12.57
CA SER A 429 3.23 -8.03 -12.18
C SER A 429 2.31 -7.66 -13.36
N LEU A 430 2.78 -7.74 -14.61
CA LEU A 430 1.98 -7.47 -15.81
C LEU A 430 1.09 -8.67 -16.24
N PHE A 431 1.36 -9.88 -15.74
CA PHE A 431 0.57 -11.06 -16.12
C PHE A 431 -0.77 -11.07 -15.41
N ASN A 432 -1.86 -10.96 -16.16
CA ASN A 432 -3.22 -10.95 -15.62
C ASN A 432 -3.64 -12.29 -15.00
N HIS A 433 -4.73 -12.23 -14.24
CA HIS A 433 -5.32 -13.41 -13.63
C HIS A 433 -6.19 -14.25 -14.58
N ASN A 434 -6.10 -15.57 -14.46
CA ASN A 434 -7.13 -16.52 -14.85
C ASN A 434 -7.19 -17.67 -13.84
N CYS A 435 -8.40 -18.10 -13.42
CA CYS A 435 -8.54 -19.25 -12.52
C CYS A 435 -8.10 -20.58 -13.15
N LYS A 436 -7.90 -20.62 -14.48
CA LYS A 436 -7.19 -21.65 -15.22
C LYS A 436 -5.98 -21.00 -15.91
N ASN A 437 -4.92 -20.81 -15.15
CA ASN A 437 -3.66 -20.23 -15.60
C ASN A 437 -2.97 -21.14 -16.63
N ASN A 438 -2.31 -20.54 -17.63
CA ASN A 438 -1.49 -21.24 -18.63
C ASN A 438 0.02 -21.10 -18.36
N ILE A 439 0.38 -20.29 -17.36
CA ILE A 439 1.75 -20.13 -16.86
C ILE A 439 1.78 -20.25 -15.35
N GLU A 440 2.93 -20.62 -14.81
CA GLU A 440 3.18 -20.63 -13.37
C GLU A 440 4.53 -20.01 -13.06
N GLY A 441 4.59 -19.33 -11.90
CA GLY A 441 5.81 -18.78 -11.37
C GLY A 441 6.45 -19.82 -10.46
N GLN A 442 7.64 -20.25 -10.83
CA GLN A 442 8.45 -21.15 -10.02
C GLN A 442 9.51 -20.33 -9.29
N LEU A 443 9.33 -20.24 -7.97
CA LEU A 443 10.28 -19.62 -7.06
C LEU A 443 11.31 -20.67 -6.67
N TYR A 444 12.47 -20.61 -7.32
CA TYR A 444 13.58 -21.49 -6.97
C TYR A 444 14.56 -20.72 -6.08
N LEU A 445 14.49 -20.99 -4.78
CA LEU A 445 15.59 -20.70 -3.88
C LEU A 445 16.66 -21.78 -4.03
N GLN A 446 17.89 -21.40 -3.73
CA GLN A 446 18.96 -22.36 -3.47
C GLN A 446 18.67 -23.31 -2.29
N GLU A 447 17.62 -23.03 -1.50
CA GLU A 447 17.40 -23.54 -0.15
C GLU A 447 16.06 -24.25 -0.04
N TRP A 448 15.94 -25.40 -0.71
CA TRP A 448 15.18 -26.44 -0.02
C TRP A 448 16.17 -27.05 0.98
N PRO A 449 15.81 -27.19 2.27
CA PRO A 449 16.59 -27.99 3.19
C PRO A 449 17.01 -29.28 2.51
N LYS A 450 18.25 -29.76 2.70
CA LYS A 450 18.72 -31.02 2.09
C LYS A 450 17.79 -32.21 2.39
N SER A 451 16.94 -32.09 3.41
CA SER A 451 15.92 -33.03 3.84
C SER A 451 14.65 -33.05 2.98
N ILE A 452 14.35 -31.99 2.21
CA ILE A 452 13.19 -31.97 1.31
C ILE A 452 13.62 -32.51 -0.05
N GLN A 453 12.91 -33.55 -0.51
CA GLN A 453 13.16 -34.18 -1.79
C GLN A 453 12.95 -33.17 -2.91
N ASP A 454 14.05 -32.78 -3.56
CA ASP A 454 14.10 -31.69 -4.52
C ASP A 454 13.25 -32.01 -5.78
N PRO A 455 12.13 -31.31 -6.00
CA PRO A 455 11.21 -31.58 -7.10
C PRO A 455 11.71 -30.97 -8.42
N ILE A 456 12.88 -30.32 -8.45
CA ILE A 456 13.35 -29.53 -9.58
C ILE A 456 13.99 -30.42 -10.67
N PRO A 457 13.48 -30.38 -11.92
CA PRO A 457 14.15 -31.00 -13.07
C PRO A 457 15.63 -30.62 -13.21
N ALA A 458 16.47 -31.58 -13.61
CA ALA A 458 17.92 -31.40 -13.73
C ALA A 458 18.34 -30.22 -14.63
N VAL A 459 17.55 -29.92 -15.66
CA VAL A 459 17.77 -28.79 -16.58
C VAL A 459 17.76 -27.45 -15.82
N TYR A 460 16.79 -27.25 -14.92
CA TYR A 460 16.72 -26.03 -14.13
C TYR A 460 17.88 -25.91 -13.15
N LYS A 461 18.39 -27.02 -12.60
CA LYS A 461 19.58 -27.00 -11.72
C LYS A 461 20.81 -26.46 -12.44
N VAL A 462 21.04 -26.89 -13.68
CA VAL A 462 22.16 -26.42 -14.50
C VAL A 462 22.01 -24.93 -14.84
N LEU A 463 20.80 -24.51 -15.23
CA LEU A 463 20.49 -23.11 -15.46
C LEU A 463 20.79 -22.27 -14.23
N ARG A 464 20.33 -22.69 -13.05
CA ARG A 464 20.54 -21.96 -11.78
C ARG A 464 22.01 -21.89 -11.39
N LYS A 465 22.78 -22.96 -11.55
CA LYS A 465 24.23 -22.93 -11.33
C LYS A 465 24.92 -21.91 -12.24
N THR A 466 24.47 -21.81 -13.49
CA THR A 466 24.99 -20.85 -14.47
C THR A 466 24.61 -19.41 -14.12
N LEU A 467 23.34 -19.16 -13.79
CA LEU A 467 22.86 -17.84 -13.37
C LEU A 467 23.58 -17.36 -12.10
N ARG A 468 23.87 -18.26 -11.16
CA ARG A 468 24.68 -17.96 -9.98
C ARG A 468 26.11 -17.58 -10.35
N SER A 469 26.74 -18.28 -11.29
CA SER A 469 28.12 -17.97 -11.70
C SER A 469 28.26 -16.64 -12.41
N ILE A 470 27.19 -16.14 -13.04
CA ILE A 470 27.13 -14.78 -13.61
C ILE A 470 26.54 -13.76 -12.63
N GLY A 471 26.16 -14.19 -11.43
CA GLY A 471 25.81 -13.31 -10.32
C GLY A 471 24.37 -12.78 -10.31
N CYS A 472 23.39 -13.55 -10.80
CA CYS A 472 21.97 -13.22 -10.61
C CYS A 472 21.54 -13.29 -9.13
N HIS A 473 20.36 -12.73 -8.84
CA HIS A 473 19.75 -12.77 -7.51
C HIS A 473 19.42 -14.21 -7.06
N SER A 474 19.64 -14.53 -5.78
CA SER A 474 19.40 -15.89 -5.23
C SER A 474 17.92 -16.28 -5.18
N TYR A 475 17.03 -15.30 -5.08
CA TYR A 475 15.58 -15.46 -5.10
C TYR A 475 15.01 -14.90 -6.40
N ARG A 476 15.00 -15.69 -7.48
CA ARG A 476 14.58 -15.23 -8.83
C ARG A 476 13.41 -16.07 -9.31
N MET A 477 12.40 -15.43 -9.88
CA MET A 477 11.20 -16.10 -10.39
C MET A 477 11.42 -16.57 -11.83
N THR A 478 11.23 -17.87 -12.08
CA THR A 478 11.18 -18.44 -13.45
C THR A 478 9.73 -18.65 -13.83
N MET A 479 9.31 -18.05 -14.93
CA MET A 479 7.99 -18.27 -15.51
C MET A 479 8.04 -19.45 -16.47
N ILE A 480 7.24 -20.48 -16.21
CA ILE A 480 7.13 -21.66 -17.08
C ILE A 480 5.72 -21.84 -17.62
N ALA A 481 5.60 -22.44 -18.80
CA ALA A 481 4.33 -22.84 -19.35
C ALA A 481 3.80 -24.09 -18.63
N ASN A 482 2.56 -24.07 -18.15
CA ASN A 482 1.93 -25.26 -17.52
C ASN A 482 1.00 -26.01 -18.50
N ASN A 483 0.89 -25.53 -19.74
CA ASN A 483 0.13 -26.10 -20.85
C ASN A 483 0.84 -25.75 -22.16
N ASP A 484 0.43 -26.37 -23.27
CA ASP A 484 0.79 -25.87 -24.60
C ASP A 484 0.12 -24.50 -24.84
N ILE A 485 0.90 -23.50 -25.27
CA ILE A 485 0.44 -22.12 -25.51
C ILE A 485 0.70 -21.77 -26.97
N LYS A 486 -0.28 -21.18 -27.65
CA LYS A 486 -0.13 -20.75 -29.04
C LYS A 486 0.35 -19.31 -29.15
N LYS A 487 1.06 -19.03 -30.24
CA LYS A 487 1.33 -17.67 -30.66
C LYS A 487 0.02 -16.88 -30.73
N GLY A 488 0.01 -15.70 -30.09
CA GLY A 488 -1.16 -14.84 -29.99
C GLY A 488 -1.99 -15.04 -28.73
N ASP A 489 -1.75 -16.11 -27.96
CA ASP A 489 -2.44 -16.31 -26.69
C ASP A 489 -1.92 -15.35 -25.61
N GLN A 490 -2.83 -14.88 -24.74
CA GLN A 490 -2.45 -14.17 -23.52
C GLN A 490 -1.94 -15.16 -22.47
N LEU A 491 -0.89 -14.75 -21.76
CA LEU A 491 -0.32 -15.47 -20.63
C LEU A 491 -0.97 -15.03 -19.33
N PHE A 492 -1.40 -15.99 -18.51
CA PHE A 492 -2.17 -15.77 -17.29
C PHE A 492 -1.58 -16.50 -16.09
N LEU A 493 -1.45 -15.79 -14.98
CA LEU A 493 -1.18 -16.33 -13.65
C LEU A 493 -2.49 -16.63 -12.89
N SER A 494 -2.42 -17.47 -11.85
CA SER A 494 -3.49 -17.54 -10.85
C SER A 494 -3.09 -16.74 -9.61
N TYR A 495 -3.92 -15.78 -9.20
CA TYR A 495 -3.68 -14.92 -8.04
C TYR A 495 -4.32 -15.46 -6.76
N CYS A 496 -5.04 -16.57 -6.88
CA CYS A 496 -5.74 -17.25 -5.80
C CYS A 496 -5.40 -18.74 -5.84
N ASN A 497 -5.64 -19.43 -4.73
CA ASN A 497 -5.44 -20.87 -4.67
C ASN A 497 -6.37 -21.59 -5.68
N PRO A 498 -5.84 -22.40 -6.62
CA PRO A 498 -6.63 -23.05 -7.65
C PRO A 498 -7.62 -24.09 -7.09
N ASN A 499 -7.41 -24.59 -5.86
CA ASN A 499 -8.28 -25.56 -5.21
C ASN A 499 -9.52 -24.93 -4.54
N TYR A 500 -9.57 -23.60 -4.44
CA TYR A 500 -10.73 -22.91 -3.87
C TYR A 500 -11.93 -22.95 -4.81
N ASN A 501 -13.14 -23.01 -4.23
CA ASN A 501 -14.40 -22.83 -4.95
C ASN A 501 -14.59 -21.39 -5.43
N LYS A 502 -15.55 -21.15 -6.34
CA LYS A 502 -15.83 -19.84 -6.94
C LYS A 502 -15.98 -18.73 -5.90
N LYS A 503 -16.82 -18.95 -4.89
CA LYS A 503 -17.07 -18.00 -3.79
C LYS A 503 -15.78 -17.58 -3.09
N ALA A 504 -14.91 -18.53 -2.73
CA ALA A 504 -13.65 -18.25 -2.04
C ALA A 504 -12.64 -17.54 -2.96
N ARG A 505 -12.52 -17.94 -4.23
CA ARG A 505 -11.66 -17.25 -5.21
C ARG A 505 -12.11 -15.81 -5.44
N HIS A 506 -13.40 -15.61 -5.70
CA HIS A 506 -13.98 -14.27 -5.87
C HIS A 506 -13.78 -13.41 -4.63
N ARG A 507 -14.00 -13.94 -3.41
CA ARG A 507 -13.71 -13.21 -2.17
C ARG A 507 -12.26 -12.75 -2.09
N GLN A 508 -11.31 -13.64 -2.38
CA GLN A 508 -9.88 -13.31 -2.34
C GLN A 508 -9.49 -12.27 -3.40
N LEU A 509 -9.93 -12.48 -4.65
CA LEU A 509 -9.62 -11.60 -5.77
C LEU A 509 -10.17 -10.19 -5.53
N LEU A 510 -11.40 -10.12 -5.07
CA LEU A 510 -12.08 -8.87 -4.82
C LEU A 510 -11.45 -8.10 -3.66
N ARG A 511 -11.15 -8.79 -2.54
CA ARG A 511 -10.54 -8.16 -1.37
C ARG A 511 -9.08 -7.75 -1.54
N THR A 512 -8.33 -8.43 -2.41
CA THR A 512 -6.91 -8.13 -2.61
C THR A 512 -6.66 -7.25 -3.83
N TYR A 513 -7.41 -7.45 -4.92
CA TYR A 513 -7.13 -6.86 -6.23
C TYR A 513 -8.29 -6.05 -6.81
N GLY A 514 -9.43 -5.95 -6.11
CA GLY A 514 -10.54 -5.09 -6.52
C GLY A 514 -11.37 -5.60 -7.70
N PHE A 515 -11.31 -6.89 -8.07
CA PHE A 515 -12.10 -7.40 -9.22
C PHE A 515 -12.67 -8.81 -9.02
N LEU A 516 -13.73 -9.12 -9.79
CA LEU A 516 -14.29 -10.47 -9.94
C LEU A 516 -13.79 -11.12 -11.23
N CYS A 517 -13.45 -12.40 -11.17
CA CYS A 517 -13.02 -13.14 -12.35
C CYS A 517 -14.21 -13.74 -13.12
N TYR A 518 -14.25 -13.50 -14.44
CA TYR A 518 -15.25 -14.04 -15.37
C TYR A 518 -14.65 -15.03 -16.38
N CYS A 519 -13.54 -15.71 -16.03
CA CYS A 519 -12.96 -16.75 -16.89
C CYS A 519 -13.95 -17.92 -17.11
N ASN A 520 -13.67 -18.76 -18.11
CA ASN A 520 -14.54 -19.90 -18.45
C ASN A 520 -14.81 -20.84 -17.26
N ARG A 521 -13.83 -21.02 -16.36
CA ARG A 521 -14.03 -21.79 -15.12
C ARG A 521 -15.07 -21.12 -14.21
N CYS A 522 -14.94 -19.82 -13.96
CA CYS A 522 -15.91 -19.08 -13.16
C CYS A 522 -17.31 -19.04 -13.80
N LYS A 523 -17.40 -19.00 -15.13
CA LYS A 523 -18.69 -19.06 -15.85
C LYS A 523 -19.37 -20.44 -15.71
N GLY A 524 -18.59 -21.51 -15.66
CA GLY A 524 -19.10 -22.88 -15.51
C GLY A 524 -19.45 -23.30 -14.07
N GLU A 525 -18.96 -22.58 -13.05
CA GLU A 525 -19.22 -22.89 -11.63
C GLU A 525 -20.42 -22.08 -11.08
N SER A 526 -21.29 -22.73 -10.30
CA SER A 526 -22.37 -22.06 -9.55
C SER A 526 -21.84 -21.23 -8.36
N ASP A 527 -22.69 -20.39 -7.78
CA ASP A 527 -22.45 -19.72 -6.49
C ASP A 527 -21.25 -18.77 -6.42
N GLY A 528 -21.41 -17.59 -7.04
CA GLY A 528 -20.46 -16.47 -6.89
C GLY A 528 -20.42 -15.88 -5.48
N TYR A 529 -19.38 -15.12 -5.19
CA TYR A 529 -19.32 -14.35 -3.94
C TYR A 529 -20.42 -13.28 -3.92
N LYS A 530 -21.17 -13.21 -2.82
CA LYS A 530 -22.11 -12.13 -2.53
C LYS A 530 -21.54 -11.35 -1.34
N PRO A 531 -21.14 -10.08 -1.52
CA PRO A 531 -20.66 -9.27 -0.41
C PRO A 531 -21.77 -9.07 0.61
N LEU A 532 -21.40 -9.09 1.88
CA LEU A 532 -22.27 -8.59 2.94
C LEU A 532 -22.04 -7.06 3.06
N PRO A 533 -23.08 -6.28 3.37
CA PRO A 533 -22.91 -4.90 3.85
C PRO A 533 -21.90 -4.83 4.99
N ILE A 534 -21.24 -3.68 5.17
CA ILE A 534 -20.22 -3.50 6.20
C ILE A 534 -20.66 -2.43 7.19
N ALA A 535 -20.56 -2.75 8.47
CA ALA A 535 -20.71 -1.83 9.59
C ALA A 535 -19.32 -1.44 10.10
N TRP A 536 -18.88 -0.23 9.77
CA TRP A 536 -17.51 0.24 9.98
C TRP A 536 -17.27 0.74 11.41
N CYS A 537 -16.66 -0.04 12.30
CA CYS A 537 -16.60 0.29 13.73
C CYS A 537 -17.95 0.80 14.26
N LEU A 538 -19.05 0.20 13.77
CA LEU A 538 -20.44 0.58 14.07
C LEU A 538 -20.97 1.84 13.32
N TYR A 539 -20.13 2.56 12.60
CA TYR A 539 -20.47 3.68 11.72
C TYR A 539 -20.99 3.23 10.34
N PHE A 540 -22.00 3.93 9.83
CA PHE A 540 -22.58 3.75 8.49
C PHE A 540 -22.38 5.05 7.68
N PRO A 541 -21.39 5.12 6.77
CA PRO A 541 -21.15 6.31 5.97
C PRO A 541 -22.23 6.47 4.90
N ASP A 542 -23.05 7.52 5.00
CA ASP A 542 -24.05 7.93 3.98
C ASP A 542 -24.92 6.79 3.40
N ASP A 543 -25.03 5.68 4.13
CA ASP A 543 -25.69 4.47 3.66
C ASP A 543 -27.16 4.50 4.06
N GLU A 544 -28.05 4.74 3.09
CA GLU A 544 -29.48 4.60 3.29
C GLU A 544 -29.89 3.16 3.68
N ARG A 545 -29.05 2.15 3.41
CA ARG A 545 -29.32 0.76 3.83
C ARG A 545 -29.08 0.56 5.33
N GLY A 546 -28.19 1.33 5.96
CA GLY A 546 -27.99 1.39 7.42
C GLY A 546 -28.98 2.32 8.13
N LYS A 547 -29.40 3.40 7.47
CA LYS A 547 -30.37 4.36 8.01
C LYS A 547 -31.74 3.71 8.28
N ASN A 548 -32.23 2.91 7.33
CA ASN A 548 -33.46 2.12 7.45
C ASN A 548 -33.38 0.98 8.50
N LEU A 549 -32.19 0.65 9.00
CA LEU A 549 -31.98 -0.34 10.05
C LEU A 549 -32.08 0.29 11.45
N LEU A 550 -31.77 1.58 11.59
CA LEU A 550 -31.91 2.36 12.83
C LEU A 550 -33.33 2.91 13.03
N ASP A 551 -34.10 3.06 11.94
CA ASP A 551 -35.47 3.61 11.94
C ASP A 551 -36.59 2.56 12.19
N ARG A 552 -36.29 1.37 12.75
CA ARG A 552 -37.29 0.32 13.05
C ARG A 552 -37.34 -0.13 14.51
#